data_AF-A0A814TGD5-F1
#
_entry.id   AF-A0A814TGD5-F1
#
_cell.length_a   1.000
_cell.length_b   1.000
_cell.length_c   1.000
_cell.angle_alpha   90.00
_cell.angle_beta   90.00
_cell.angle_gamma   90.00
#
_symmetry.space_group_name_H-M   'P 1'
#
loop_
_entity.id
_entity.type
_entity.pdbx_description
1 polymer ?
#
loop_
_entity_poly.entity_id
_entity_poly.type
_entity_poly.pdbx_seq_one_letter_code
_entity_poly.pdbx_strand_id
1 'polypeptide(L)'
;MLPVGPYIPPTKRLLSEIILYNPRLHDLRLYELGLHELRCRDPRLFDPTTLEYQQLSWENLKRTINSLINKVNTSNLPLIIRELFKINMTRGYGLFIRNIIQAQIASPFYTPVYAALVSIINVRLPIIGEFIAKHLISSFRQRYQQNDKINCLATIKFIAHFVNQNILHDIVALEMLVFLLENPTDDNVELVIEFLKECGQKLLQVSPRGLDCVFSTLNNLLHQSSLDKHTQYMIEVLFDLRKGQFKSNSAIQPCLNLVDENDEYTHMITLDDSCQPEPILDVFLYDDHYEENETEYEEIQKIILDILDKKKKQQQTIIDQIETNVETFRCTIYSTIRSNIGVEECAHKLLNMNLDPEQEKELCQIILDKCAKKRRYKQFFGLLGQHFCSLKKEYVEYFEEIFQDQYKIIHRLEYIDLRKVAKFFAHLLATDAISWSVLRCIRLTKEDTTSSSRIYIINLFLELTELLGLNKLNNRLTDPTLTD
;
A
#
# COMPACT_ATOMS: atom_id res chain seq x y z
N MET A 1 -36.69 -4.68 -48.73
CA MET A 1 -35.41 -4.18 -48.21
C MET A 1 -35.46 -2.65 -48.15
N LEU A 2 -35.48 -2.10 -46.95
CA LEU A 2 -35.01 -0.75 -46.57
C LEU A 2 -34.39 -0.91 -45.16
N PRO A 3 -33.29 -0.19 -44.84
CA PRO A 3 -32.35 -0.63 -43.81
C PRO A 3 -32.83 -0.32 -42.39
N VAL A 4 -32.65 -1.30 -41.50
CA VAL A 4 -32.84 -1.16 -40.05
C VAL A 4 -31.62 -0.44 -39.48
N GLY A 5 -31.79 0.83 -39.09
CA GLY A 5 -30.80 1.54 -38.26
C GLY A 5 -30.81 1.03 -36.81
N PRO A 6 -29.70 1.17 -36.07
CA PRO A 6 -29.60 0.60 -34.73
C PRO A 6 -30.57 1.28 -33.75
N TYR A 7 -31.31 0.46 -32.99
CA TYR A 7 -32.19 0.90 -31.92
C TYR A 7 -31.37 1.60 -30.81
N ILE A 8 -31.77 2.83 -30.46
CA ILE A 8 -31.16 3.61 -29.36
C ILE A 8 -32.21 3.71 -28.24
N PRO A 9 -31.92 3.23 -27.02
CA PRO A 9 -32.87 3.27 -25.90
C PRO A 9 -33.12 4.70 -25.39
N PRO A 10 -34.26 4.95 -24.70
CA PRO A 10 -34.81 6.30 -24.44
C PRO A 10 -34.00 7.18 -23.48
N THR A 11 -32.88 6.67 -22.96
CA THR A 11 -31.98 7.40 -22.06
C THR A 11 -30.81 8.08 -22.78
N LYS A 12 -30.48 7.69 -24.02
CA LYS A 12 -29.37 8.30 -24.78
C LYS A 12 -29.75 9.53 -25.60
N ARG A 13 -31.02 9.68 -26.02
CA ARG A 13 -31.49 10.82 -26.83
C ARG A 13 -31.55 12.13 -26.02
N LEU A 14 -32.04 12.06 -24.79
CA LEU A 14 -32.19 13.22 -23.91
C LEU A 14 -30.84 13.77 -23.44
N LEU A 15 -29.87 12.91 -23.12
CA LEU A 15 -28.53 13.34 -22.69
C LEU A 15 -27.69 13.90 -23.85
N SER A 16 -27.82 13.37 -25.07
CA SER A 16 -27.08 13.89 -26.23
C SER A 16 -27.59 15.26 -26.72
N GLU A 17 -28.88 15.54 -26.60
CA GLU A 17 -29.46 16.84 -26.98
C GLU A 17 -29.12 17.95 -25.98
N ILE A 18 -28.97 17.61 -24.69
CA ILE A 18 -28.64 18.57 -23.62
C ILE A 18 -27.15 18.95 -23.64
N ILE A 19 -26.26 18.01 -23.98
CA ILE A 19 -24.80 18.25 -24.02
C ILE A 19 -24.38 19.10 -25.23
N LEU A 20 -25.15 19.09 -26.33
CA LEU A 20 -24.79 19.82 -27.56
C LEU A 20 -25.01 21.35 -27.47
N TYR A 21 -25.75 21.84 -26.47
CA TYR A 21 -26.20 23.24 -26.43
C TYR A 21 -25.59 24.14 -25.35
N ASN A 22 -24.72 23.64 -24.46
CA ASN A 22 -24.16 24.48 -23.40
C ASN A 22 -22.68 24.18 -23.11
N PRO A 23 -21.74 24.86 -23.79
CA PRO A 23 -20.30 24.68 -23.56
C PRO A 23 -19.77 25.44 -22.34
N ARG A 24 -20.63 25.89 -21.41
CA ARG A 24 -20.23 26.59 -20.18
C ARG A 24 -21.19 26.34 -19.03
N LEU A 25 -20.98 25.28 -18.26
CA LEU A 25 -21.64 25.10 -16.96
C LEU A 25 -20.65 24.59 -15.91
N HIS A 26 -19.73 25.49 -15.55
CA HIS A 26 -19.34 25.70 -14.16
C HIS A 26 -20.46 26.52 -13.52
N ASP A 27 -21.46 25.88 -12.90
CA ASP A 27 -22.23 26.46 -11.79
C ASP A 27 -23.33 25.50 -11.31
N LEU A 28 -23.21 25.03 -10.08
CA LEU A 28 -24.13 24.12 -9.39
C LEU A 28 -25.59 24.65 -9.30
N ARG A 29 -25.81 25.97 -9.45
CA ARG A 29 -27.13 26.62 -9.38
C ARG A 29 -28.08 26.28 -10.52
N LEU A 30 -27.57 25.97 -11.72
CA LEU A 30 -28.42 25.65 -12.89
C LEU A 30 -28.93 24.20 -12.86
N TYR A 31 -28.28 23.32 -12.10
CA TYR A 31 -28.73 21.95 -11.85
C TYR A 31 -29.95 21.94 -10.91
N GLU A 32 -29.93 22.78 -9.87
CA GLU A 32 -31.05 22.95 -8.93
C GLU A 32 -32.31 23.53 -9.60
N LEU A 33 -32.15 24.47 -10.55
CA LEU A 33 -33.24 25.03 -11.34
C LEU A 33 -33.91 23.98 -12.26
N GLY A 34 -33.13 23.13 -12.92
CA GLY A 34 -33.67 22.03 -13.75
C GLY A 34 -34.37 20.93 -12.94
N LEU A 35 -33.85 20.61 -11.75
CA LEU A 35 -34.51 19.71 -10.79
C LEU A 35 -35.83 20.27 -10.26
N HIS A 36 -35.90 21.58 -10.02
CA HIS A 36 -37.12 22.24 -9.59
C HIS A 36 -38.19 22.20 -10.69
N GLU A 37 -37.84 22.48 -11.94
CA GLU A 37 -38.78 22.37 -13.07
C GLU A 37 -39.28 20.93 -13.31
N LEU A 38 -38.42 19.93 -13.13
CA LEU A 38 -38.79 18.51 -13.18
C LEU A 38 -39.70 18.11 -12.01
N ARG A 39 -39.42 18.61 -10.80
CA ARG A 39 -40.27 18.39 -9.61
C ARG A 39 -41.65 19.02 -9.76
N CYS A 40 -41.75 20.17 -10.44
CA CYS A 40 -43.03 20.78 -10.77
C CYS A 40 -43.79 20.03 -11.88
N ARG A 41 -43.09 19.33 -12.79
CA ARG A 41 -43.71 18.59 -13.91
C ARG A 41 -44.18 17.18 -13.52
N ASP A 42 -43.40 16.44 -12.74
CA ASP A 42 -43.73 15.09 -12.29
C ASP A 42 -43.37 14.91 -10.80
N PRO A 43 -44.24 15.34 -9.86
CA PRO A 43 -43.97 15.28 -8.42
C PRO A 43 -43.82 13.84 -7.90
N ARG A 44 -44.40 12.85 -8.59
CA ARG A 44 -44.26 11.42 -8.29
C ARG A 44 -42.79 10.95 -8.35
N LEU A 45 -41.95 11.56 -9.19
CA LEU A 45 -40.53 11.20 -9.27
C LEU A 45 -39.69 11.68 -8.08
N PHE A 46 -40.31 12.32 -7.08
CA PHE A 46 -39.64 12.89 -5.91
C PHE A 46 -40.28 12.45 -4.58
N ASP A 47 -41.30 11.58 -4.62
CA ASP A 47 -41.99 11.06 -3.45
C ASP A 47 -41.56 9.61 -3.20
N PRO A 48 -40.85 9.31 -2.09
CA PRO A 48 -40.30 7.99 -1.77
C PRO A 48 -41.35 6.88 -1.59
N THR A 49 -42.61 7.25 -1.34
CA THR A 49 -43.73 6.30 -1.23
C THR A 49 -44.29 5.88 -2.59
N THR A 50 -43.79 6.45 -3.70
CA THR A 50 -44.28 6.11 -5.03
C THR A 50 -43.42 5.07 -5.71
N LEU A 51 -44.08 4.20 -6.46
CA LEU A 51 -43.42 3.17 -7.26
C LEU A 51 -42.46 3.78 -8.29
N GLU A 52 -42.83 4.90 -8.91
CA GLU A 52 -42.00 5.58 -9.91
C GLU A 52 -40.69 6.14 -9.32
N TYR A 53 -40.72 6.70 -8.11
CA TYR A 53 -39.51 7.14 -7.41
C TYR A 53 -38.59 5.96 -7.09
N GLN A 54 -39.15 4.89 -6.49
CA GLN A 54 -38.35 3.73 -6.08
C GLN A 54 -37.69 3.04 -7.27
N GLN A 55 -38.40 2.95 -8.42
CA GLN A 55 -37.84 2.43 -9.66
C GLN A 55 -36.69 3.29 -10.19
N LEU A 56 -36.85 4.63 -10.17
CA LEU A 56 -35.80 5.55 -10.59
C LEU A 56 -34.57 5.45 -9.66
N SER A 57 -34.80 5.39 -8.35
CA SER A 57 -33.77 5.19 -7.32
C SER A 57 -33.00 3.89 -7.55
N TRP A 58 -33.71 2.79 -7.83
CA TRP A 58 -33.12 1.49 -8.14
C TRP A 58 -32.29 1.49 -9.44
N GLU A 59 -32.77 2.13 -10.50
CA GLU A 59 -32.01 2.26 -11.75
C GLU A 59 -30.74 3.12 -11.57
N ASN A 60 -30.80 4.16 -10.75
CA ASN A 60 -29.63 4.95 -10.38
C ASN A 60 -28.64 4.14 -9.55
N LEU A 61 -29.13 3.40 -8.54
CA LEU A 61 -28.34 2.48 -7.72
C LEU A 61 -27.55 1.48 -8.58
N LYS A 62 -28.25 0.82 -9.51
CA LYS A 62 -27.68 -0.13 -10.47
C LYS A 62 -26.58 0.48 -11.34
N ARG A 63 -26.79 1.69 -11.89
CA ARG A 63 -25.78 2.37 -12.71
C ARG A 63 -24.56 2.76 -11.91
N THR A 64 -24.75 3.26 -10.70
CA THR A 64 -23.66 3.71 -9.83
C THR A 64 -22.80 2.53 -9.38
N ILE A 65 -23.41 1.44 -8.92
CA ILE A 65 -22.69 0.20 -8.55
C ILE A 65 -21.87 -0.32 -9.73
N ASN A 66 -22.48 -0.43 -10.91
CA ASN A 66 -21.78 -0.89 -12.12
C ASN A 66 -20.61 0.06 -12.50
N SER A 67 -20.81 1.38 -12.40
CA SER A 67 -19.74 2.35 -12.69
C SER A 67 -18.58 2.24 -11.71
N LEU A 68 -18.86 2.03 -10.42
CA LEU A 68 -17.83 1.89 -9.39
C LEU A 68 -17.01 0.61 -9.60
N ILE A 69 -17.68 -0.53 -9.84
CA ILE A 69 -17.00 -1.81 -10.09
C ILE A 69 -16.10 -1.73 -11.32
N ASN A 70 -16.55 -1.13 -12.42
CA ASN A 70 -15.73 -1.02 -13.64
C ASN A 70 -14.52 -0.08 -13.49
N LYS A 71 -14.49 0.78 -12.48
CA LYS A 71 -13.38 1.71 -12.21
C LYS A 71 -12.38 1.14 -11.21
N VAL A 72 -12.67 0.01 -10.56
CA VAL A 72 -11.83 -0.58 -9.51
C VAL A 72 -10.44 -0.94 -10.03
N ASN A 73 -9.43 -0.44 -9.33
CA ASN A 73 -8.03 -0.82 -9.47
C ASN A 73 -7.31 -0.73 -8.11
N THR A 74 -6.04 -1.15 -8.07
CA THR A 74 -5.24 -1.18 -6.84
C THR A 74 -5.06 0.19 -6.18
N SER A 75 -4.97 1.28 -6.95
CA SER A 75 -4.67 2.61 -6.42
C SER A 75 -5.90 3.37 -5.92
N ASN A 76 -7.07 3.11 -6.50
CA ASN A 76 -8.31 3.79 -6.14
C ASN A 76 -9.27 2.95 -5.27
N LEU A 77 -8.89 1.71 -4.94
CA LEU A 77 -9.68 0.80 -4.12
C LEU A 77 -10.22 1.46 -2.82
N PRO A 78 -9.41 2.17 -2.00
CA PRO A 78 -9.91 2.81 -0.79
C PRO A 78 -10.94 3.92 -1.03
N LEU A 79 -10.86 4.61 -2.18
CA LEU A 79 -11.84 5.64 -2.55
C LEU A 79 -13.15 5.01 -3.01
N ILE A 80 -13.07 3.96 -3.83
CA ILE A 80 -14.27 3.27 -4.34
C ILE A 80 -15.05 2.62 -3.20
N ILE A 81 -14.37 2.05 -2.21
CA ILE A 81 -15.03 1.48 -1.02
C ILE A 81 -15.84 2.55 -0.28
N ARG A 82 -15.29 3.75 -0.12
CA ARG A 82 -16.01 4.87 0.51
C ARG A 82 -17.23 5.27 -0.31
N GLU A 83 -17.10 5.36 -1.62
CA GLU A 83 -18.23 5.67 -2.51
C GLU A 83 -19.28 4.55 -2.52
N LEU A 84 -18.88 3.29 -2.40
CA LEU A 84 -19.80 2.15 -2.30
C LEU A 84 -20.59 2.18 -1.00
N PHE A 85 -19.95 2.42 0.15
CA PHE A 85 -20.65 2.53 1.43
C PHE A 85 -21.51 3.80 1.55
N LYS A 86 -21.35 4.79 0.66
CA LYS A 86 -22.27 5.93 0.59
C LYS A 86 -23.64 5.58 -0.01
N ILE A 87 -23.72 4.44 -0.67
CA ILE A 87 -24.89 3.98 -1.40
C ILE A 87 -25.52 2.84 -0.60
N ASN A 88 -26.84 2.70 -0.63
CA ASN A 88 -27.54 1.64 0.07
C ASN A 88 -27.17 0.23 -0.46
N MET A 89 -26.15 -0.38 0.16
CA MET A 89 -25.66 -1.71 -0.17
C MET A 89 -26.56 -2.83 0.35
N THR A 90 -27.36 -2.62 1.40
CA THR A 90 -28.32 -3.63 1.87
C THR A 90 -29.52 -3.75 0.94
N ARG A 91 -29.89 -2.68 0.23
CA ARG A 91 -30.85 -2.78 -0.87
C ARG A 91 -30.19 -3.26 -2.17
N GLY A 92 -28.97 -2.80 -2.42
CA GLY A 92 -28.24 -3.04 -3.66
C GLY A 92 -27.37 -4.28 -3.71
N TYR A 93 -27.37 -5.17 -2.71
CA TYR A 93 -26.36 -6.24 -2.68
C TYR A 93 -26.54 -7.25 -3.81
N GLY A 94 -27.76 -7.62 -4.21
CA GLY A 94 -27.96 -8.48 -5.40
C GLY A 94 -27.33 -7.86 -6.65
N LEU A 95 -27.61 -6.58 -6.89
CA LEU A 95 -26.98 -5.80 -7.96
C LEU A 95 -25.45 -5.81 -7.86
N PHE A 96 -24.88 -5.64 -6.67
CA PHE A 96 -23.44 -5.68 -6.44
C PHE A 96 -22.86 -7.07 -6.77
N ILE A 97 -23.45 -8.13 -6.22
CA ILE A 97 -23.05 -9.54 -6.41
C ILE A 97 -23.03 -9.88 -7.90
N ARG A 98 -24.11 -9.55 -8.62
CA ARG A 98 -24.18 -9.81 -10.05
C ARG A 98 -23.12 -9.04 -10.82
N ASN A 99 -22.97 -7.73 -10.56
CA ASN A 99 -22.00 -6.91 -11.30
C ASN A 99 -20.55 -7.34 -11.01
N ILE A 100 -20.20 -7.71 -9.77
CA ILE A 100 -18.83 -8.12 -9.43
C ILE A 100 -18.48 -9.46 -10.06
N ILE A 101 -19.41 -10.42 -10.06
CA ILE A 101 -19.22 -11.72 -10.72
C ILE A 101 -19.09 -11.54 -12.24
N GLN A 102 -19.95 -10.72 -12.85
CA GLN A 102 -19.86 -10.43 -14.29
C GLN A 102 -18.57 -9.71 -14.67
N ALA A 103 -18.14 -8.73 -13.87
CA ALA A 103 -16.89 -8.01 -14.09
C ALA A 103 -15.67 -8.94 -13.96
N GLN A 104 -15.71 -9.88 -13.03
CA GLN A 104 -14.65 -10.88 -12.86
C GLN A 104 -14.57 -11.83 -14.04
N ILE A 105 -15.69 -12.35 -14.52
CA ILE A 105 -15.73 -13.23 -15.71
C ILE A 105 -15.23 -12.48 -16.96
N ALA A 106 -15.65 -11.23 -17.12
CA ALA A 106 -15.22 -10.39 -18.25
C ALA A 106 -13.74 -9.99 -18.17
N SER A 107 -13.16 -9.93 -16.97
CA SER A 107 -11.77 -9.52 -16.76
C SER A 107 -11.11 -10.28 -15.60
N PRO A 108 -10.73 -11.56 -15.78
CA PRO A 108 -10.15 -12.39 -14.73
C PRO A 108 -8.79 -11.89 -14.22
N PHE A 109 -8.10 -11.04 -14.98
CA PHE A 109 -6.85 -10.41 -14.56
C PHE A 109 -7.01 -9.56 -13.28
N TYR A 110 -8.16 -8.89 -13.11
CA TYR A 110 -8.44 -8.04 -11.94
C TYR A 110 -9.03 -8.81 -10.75
N THR A 111 -9.11 -10.13 -10.81
CA THR A 111 -9.67 -10.97 -9.72
C THR A 111 -9.08 -10.68 -8.33
N PRO A 112 -7.75 -10.47 -8.15
CA PRO A 112 -7.19 -10.10 -6.85
C PRO A 112 -7.78 -8.80 -6.29
N VAL A 113 -8.04 -7.82 -7.16
CA VAL A 113 -8.59 -6.52 -6.77
C VAL A 113 -10.08 -6.64 -6.41
N TYR A 114 -10.83 -7.43 -7.19
CA TYR A 114 -12.23 -7.73 -6.87
C TYR A 114 -12.36 -8.49 -5.54
N ALA A 115 -11.48 -9.46 -5.27
CA ALA A 115 -11.47 -10.18 -4.00
C ALA A 115 -11.12 -9.27 -2.82
N ALA A 116 -10.15 -8.36 -2.98
CA ALA A 116 -9.83 -7.37 -1.96
C ALA A 116 -10.99 -6.39 -1.69
N LEU A 117 -11.71 -5.97 -2.75
CA LEU A 117 -12.92 -5.17 -2.59
C LEU A 117 -13.97 -5.92 -1.75
N VAL A 118 -14.23 -7.18 -2.08
CA VAL A 118 -15.21 -7.99 -1.35
C VAL A 118 -14.74 -8.26 0.08
N SER A 119 -13.45 -8.47 0.34
CA SER A 119 -12.97 -8.73 1.70
C SER A 119 -13.27 -7.56 2.64
N ILE A 120 -13.09 -6.33 2.18
CA ILE A 120 -13.36 -5.13 2.97
C ILE A 120 -14.87 -4.94 3.20
N ILE A 121 -15.69 -5.26 2.20
CA ILE A 121 -17.15 -5.24 2.35
C ILE A 121 -17.59 -6.33 3.34
N ASN A 122 -17.00 -7.51 3.26
CA ASN A 122 -17.34 -8.69 4.06
C ASN A 122 -17.13 -8.48 5.56
N VAL A 123 -16.13 -7.67 5.97
CA VAL A 123 -15.93 -7.28 7.38
C VAL A 123 -17.16 -6.56 7.97
N ARG A 124 -17.87 -5.78 7.15
CA ARG A 124 -19.02 -4.96 7.62
C ARG A 124 -20.36 -5.57 7.28
N LEU A 125 -20.45 -6.23 6.13
CA LEU A 125 -21.65 -6.86 5.60
C LEU A 125 -21.31 -8.32 5.20
N PRO A 126 -21.14 -9.24 6.18
CA PRO A 126 -20.73 -10.62 5.91
C PRO A 126 -21.68 -11.36 4.95
N ILE A 127 -22.97 -11.03 5.01
CA ILE A 127 -24.03 -11.56 4.14
C ILE A 127 -23.65 -11.44 2.65
N ILE A 128 -23.01 -10.33 2.25
CA ILE A 128 -22.59 -10.13 0.86
C ILE A 128 -21.49 -11.14 0.48
N GLY A 129 -20.49 -11.33 1.34
CA GLY A 129 -19.43 -12.31 1.12
C GLY A 129 -19.97 -13.75 1.04
N GLU A 130 -20.91 -14.08 1.92
CA GLU A 130 -21.58 -15.39 1.95
C GLU A 130 -22.32 -15.66 0.64
N PHE A 131 -23.17 -14.73 0.18
CA PHE A 131 -23.93 -14.90 -1.04
C PHE A 131 -23.03 -14.99 -2.28
N ILE A 132 -21.96 -14.17 -2.38
CA ILE A 132 -21.01 -14.29 -3.49
C ILE A 132 -20.37 -15.68 -3.48
N ALA A 133 -19.92 -16.16 -2.32
CA ALA A 133 -19.30 -17.48 -2.20
C ALA A 133 -20.27 -18.61 -2.61
N LYS A 134 -21.52 -18.58 -2.16
CA LYS A 134 -22.56 -19.55 -2.60
C LYS A 134 -22.77 -19.49 -4.11
N HIS A 135 -22.86 -18.29 -4.68
CA HIS A 135 -22.98 -18.11 -6.13
C HIS A 135 -21.78 -18.66 -6.90
N LEU A 136 -20.55 -18.46 -6.41
CA LEU A 136 -19.33 -18.96 -7.04
C LEU A 136 -19.25 -20.49 -6.99
N ILE A 137 -19.56 -21.11 -5.86
CA ILE A 137 -19.58 -22.59 -5.71
C ILE A 137 -20.65 -23.20 -6.62
N SER A 138 -21.85 -22.61 -6.65
CA SER A 138 -22.93 -23.02 -7.55
C SER A 138 -22.53 -22.89 -9.03
N SER A 139 -21.93 -21.75 -9.40
CA SER A 139 -21.45 -21.49 -10.77
C SER A 139 -20.35 -22.45 -11.17
N PHE A 140 -19.43 -22.79 -10.27
CA PHE A 140 -18.38 -23.77 -10.50
C PHE A 140 -18.99 -25.14 -10.81
N ARG A 141 -19.90 -25.64 -9.96
CA ARG A 141 -20.60 -26.92 -10.17
C ARG A 141 -21.33 -26.97 -11.50
N GLN A 142 -22.09 -25.92 -11.82
CA GLN A 142 -22.85 -25.84 -13.07
C GLN A 142 -21.92 -25.82 -14.29
N ARG A 143 -20.87 -25.00 -14.29
CA ARG A 143 -19.92 -24.87 -15.42
C ARG A 143 -19.09 -26.13 -15.61
N TYR A 144 -18.71 -26.79 -14.51
CA TYR A 144 -18.04 -28.08 -14.54
C TYR A 144 -18.91 -29.15 -15.19
N GLN A 145 -20.19 -29.26 -14.80
CA GLN A 145 -21.13 -30.19 -15.43
C GLN A 145 -21.39 -29.89 -16.91
N GLN A 146 -21.31 -28.62 -17.31
CA GLN A 146 -21.49 -28.17 -18.69
C GLN A 146 -20.21 -28.30 -19.54
N ASN A 147 -19.08 -28.71 -18.97
CA ASN A 147 -17.77 -28.72 -19.61
C ASN A 147 -17.33 -27.34 -20.16
N ASP A 148 -17.77 -26.25 -19.52
CA ASP A 148 -17.36 -24.89 -19.88
C ASP A 148 -16.06 -24.49 -19.17
N LYS A 149 -14.94 -24.93 -19.75
CA LYS A 149 -13.59 -24.77 -19.17
C LYS A 149 -13.22 -23.31 -18.91
N ILE A 150 -13.50 -22.41 -19.85
CA ILE A 150 -13.08 -21.00 -19.77
C ILE A 150 -13.75 -20.32 -18.57
N ASN A 151 -15.06 -20.49 -18.45
CA ASN A 151 -15.81 -19.89 -17.35
C ASN A 151 -15.56 -20.64 -16.02
N CYS A 152 -15.25 -21.94 -16.06
CA CYS A 152 -14.82 -22.69 -14.90
C CYS A 152 -13.51 -22.13 -14.33
N LEU A 153 -12.49 -21.94 -15.17
CA LEU A 153 -11.20 -21.34 -14.79
C LEU A 153 -11.37 -19.96 -14.13
N ALA A 154 -12.19 -19.09 -14.71
CA ALA A 154 -12.48 -17.78 -14.12
C ALA A 154 -13.11 -17.92 -12.72
N THR A 155 -14.04 -18.86 -12.52
CA THR A 155 -14.71 -19.08 -11.23
C THR A 155 -13.75 -19.62 -10.18
N ILE A 156 -12.95 -20.62 -10.55
CA ILE A 156 -11.93 -21.23 -9.70
C ILE A 156 -10.91 -20.18 -9.23
N LYS A 157 -10.45 -19.32 -10.16
CA LYS A 157 -9.55 -18.21 -9.82
C LYS A 157 -10.19 -17.26 -8.81
N PHE A 158 -11.49 -16.98 -8.92
CA PHE A 158 -12.17 -16.12 -7.95
C PHE A 158 -12.29 -16.77 -6.57
N ILE A 159 -12.63 -18.06 -6.52
CA ILE A 159 -12.66 -18.84 -5.28
C ILE A 159 -11.26 -18.87 -4.63
N ALA A 160 -10.19 -19.03 -5.42
CA ALA A 160 -8.82 -19.02 -4.91
C ALA A 160 -8.49 -17.72 -4.18
N HIS A 161 -8.84 -16.58 -4.77
CA HIS A 161 -8.60 -15.29 -4.12
C HIS A 161 -9.53 -15.03 -2.93
N PHE A 162 -10.72 -15.64 -2.88
CA PHE A 162 -11.57 -15.61 -1.67
C PHE A 162 -10.92 -16.36 -0.51
N VAL A 163 -10.27 -17.49 -0.78
CA VAL A 163 -9.49 -18.24 0.22
C VAL A 163 -8.25 -17.46 0.62
N ASN A 164 -7.55 -16.84 -0.33
CA ASN A 164 -6.39 -16.01 -0.01
C ASN A 164 -6.74 -14.85 0.92
N GLN A 165 -7.86 -14.16 0.65
CA GLN A 165 -8.37 -13.01 1.41
C GLN A 165 -9.16 -13.42 2.69
N ASN A 166 -9.11 -14.69 3.10
CA ASN A 166 -9.82 -15.20 4.29
C ASN A 166 -11.34 -14.99 4.30
N ILE A 167 -11.96 -14.81 3.13
CA ILE A 167 -13.43 -14.73 2.99
C ILE A 167 -14.01 -16.15 3.08
N LEU A 168 -13.37 -17.11 2.41
CA LEU A 168 -13.73 -18.53 2.50
C LEU A 168 -12.67 -19.29 3.28
N HIS A 169 -13.14 -20.24 4.08
CA HIS A 169 -12.24 -21.19 4.75
C HIS A 169 -11.53 -22.08 3.73
N ASP A 170 -10.29 -22.48 4.04
CA ASP A 170 -9.42 -23.26 3.16
C ASP A 170 -9.92 -24.68 2.88
N ILE A 171 -10.83 -25.20 3.71
CA ILE A 171 -11.52 -26.48 3.51
C ILE A 171 -12.18 -26.55 2.11
N VAL A 172 -12.84 -25.49 1.64
CA VAL A 172 -13.47 -25.48 0.30
C VAL A 172 -12.43 -25.72 -0.78
N ALA A 173 -11.25 -25.10 -0.65
CA ALA A 173 -10.18 -25.29 -1.63
C ALA A 173 -9.68 -26.74 -1.63
N LEU A 174 -9.53 -27.37 -0.47
CA LEU A 174 -9.14 -28.78 -0.39
C LEU A 174 -10.22 -29.70 -0.97
N GLU A 175 -11.51 -29.47 -0.67
CA GLU A 175 -12.62 -30.23 -1.24
C GLU A 175 -12.67 -30.10 -2.77
N MET A 176 -12.44 -28.89 -3.32
CA MET A 176 -12.37 -28.66 -4.77
C MET A 176 -11.22 -29.43 -5.42
N LEU A 177 -10.05 -29.43 -4.78
CA LEU A 177 -8.87 -30.15 -5.27
C LEU A 177 -9.10 -31.66 -5.27
N VAL A 178 -9.71 -32.19 -4.20
CA VAL A 178 -10.06 -33.61 -4.11
C VAL A 178 -11.07 -33.97 -5.19
N PHE A 179 -12.17 -33.21 -5.31
CA PHE A 179 -13.22 -33.42 -6.31
C PHE A 179 -12.68 -33.46 -7.74
N LEU A 180 -11.80 -32.51 -8.11
CA LEU A 180 -11.20 -32.48 -9.46
C LEU A 180 -10.22 -33.65 -9.69
N LEU A 181 -9.55 -34.13 -8.64
CA LEU A 181 -8.56 -35.23 -8.74
C LEU A 181 -9.17 -36.62 -8.63
N GLU A 182 -10.45 -36.77 -8.22
CA GLU A 182 -11.15 -38.06 -8.20
C GLU A 182 -11.19 -38.71 -9.60
N ASN A 183 -11.38 -37.91 -10.64
CA ASN A 183 -11.36 -38.34 -12.04
C ASN A 183 -10.33 -37.49 -12.81
N PRO A 184 -9.06 -37.89 -12.85
CA PRO A 184 -7.97 -37.08 -13.40
C PRO A 184 -7.97 -37.11 -14.94
N THR A 185 -8.75 -36.23 -15.55
CA THR A 185 -8.66 -35.89 -16.98
C THR A 185 -7.63 -34.77 -17.18
N ASP A 186 -7.08 -34.63 -18.40
CA ASP A 186 -6.13 -33.53 -18.71
C ASP A 186 -6.73 -32.15 -18.36
N ASP A 187 -8.03 -31.95 -18.65
CA ASP A 187 -8.75 -30.72 -18.30
C ASP A 187 -8.88 -30.50 -16.79
N ASN A 188 -9.20 -31.55 -16.02
CA ASN A 188 -9.33 -31.44 -14.57
C ASN A 188 -8.00 -31.14 -13.90
N VAL A 189 -6.92 -31.76 -14.39
CA VAL A 189 -5.57 -31.50 -13.91
C VAL A 189 -5.16 -30.06 -14.23
N GLU A 190 -5.51 -29.53 -15.41
CA GLU A 190 -5.28 -28.12 -15.74
C GLU A 190 -6.02 -27.17 -14.77
N LEU A 191 -7.29 -27.45 -14.45
CA LEU A 191 -8.06 -26.69 -13.46
C LEU A 191 -7.39 -26.71 -12.08
N VAL A 192 -6.91 -27.88 -11.64
CA VAL A 192 -6.19 -28.06 -10.37
C VAL A 192 -4.91 -27.25 -10.34
N ILE A 193 -4.12 -27.29 -11.41
CA ILE A 193 -2.85 -26.58 -11.51
C ILE A 193 -3.09 -25.07 -11.46
N GLU A 194 -4.08 -24.57 -12.19
CA GLU A 194 -4.40 -23.14 -12.17
C GLU A 194 -4.93 -22.69 -10.80
N PHE A 195 -5.74 -23.51 -10.13
CA PHE A 195 -6.20 -23.22 -8.77
C PHE A 195 -5.03 -23.15 -7.78
N LEU A 196 -4.13 -24.13 -7.80
CA LEU A 196 -2.97 -24.19 -6.90
C LEU A 196 -1.95 -23.08 -7.17
N LYS A 197 -1.83 -22.59 -8.40
CA LYS A 197 -1.01 -21.42 -8.70
C LYS A 197 -1.50 -20.16 -7.97
N GLU A 198 -2.81 -20.03 -7.76
CA GLU A 198 -3.42 -18.84 -7.15
C GLU A 198 -3.51 -18.95 -5.62
N CYS A 199 -3.93 -20.09 -5.06
CA CYS A 199 -4.10 -20.28 -3.61
C CYS A 199 -3.05 -21.17 -2.90
N GLY A 200 -2.09 -21.73 -3.64
CA GLY A 200 -1.12 -22.69 -3.11
C GLY A 200 -0.25 -22.14 -1.98
N GLN A 201 0.12 -20.86 -2.01
CA GLN A 201 0.86 -20.25 -0.91
C GLN A 201 0.02 -20.19 0.38
N LYS A 202 -1.27 -19.85 0.27
CA LYS A 202 -2.18 -19.78 1.43
C LYS A 202 -2.41 -21.17 2.01
N LEU A 203 -2.65 -22.17 1.15
CA LEU A 203 -2.79 -23.57 1.58
C LEU A 203 -1.52 -24.10 2.26
N LEU A 204 -0.34 -23.71 1.78
CA LEU A 204 0.93 -24.08 2.41
C LEU A 204 1.07 -23.50 3.83
N GLN A 205 0.52 -22.32 4.09
CA GLN A 205 0.55 -21.66 5.40
C GLN A 205 -0.49 -22.23 6.37
N VAL A 206 -1.72 -22.47 5.91
CA VAL A 206 -2.85 -22.84 6.76
C VAL A 206 -2.99 -24.36 6.91
N SER A 207 -2.86 -25.11 5.81
CA SER A 207 -3.06 -26.57 5.78
C SER A 207 -1.99 -27.30 4.95
N PRO A 208 -0.73 -27.36 5.44
CA PRO A 208 0.37 -27.99 4.72
C PRO A 208 0.13 -29.48 4.47
N ARG A 209 -0.52 -30.18 5.41
CA ARG A 209 -0.85 -31.61 5.28
C ARG A 209 -1.87 -31.88 4.17
N GLY A 210 -2.88 -31.02 4.03
CA GLY A 210 -3.86 -31.11 2.95
C GLY A 210 -3.19 -30.92 1.59
N LEU A 211 -2.32 -29.91 1.50
CA LEU A 211 -1.53 -29.64 0.30
C LEU A 211 -0.59 -30.81 -0.06
N ASP A 212 0.09 -31.39 0.93
CA ASP A 212 0.97 -32.55 0.73
C ASP A 212 0.25 -33.76 0.14
N CYS A 213 -1.00 -33.99 0.57
CA CYS A 213 -1.86 -35.04 0.02
C CYS A 213 -2.15 -34.79 -1.47
N VAL A 214 -2.57 -33.58 -1.83
CA VAL A 214 -2.87 -33.18 -3.22
C VAL A 214 -1.65 -33.37 -4.13
N PHE A 215 -0.47 -32.93 -3.69
CA PHE A 215 0.76 -33.12 -4.46
C PHE A 215 1.20 -34.59 -4.56
N SER A 216 0.91 -35.41 -3.55
CA SER A 216 1.17 -36.85 -3.61
C SER A 216 0.30 -37.51 -4.68
N THR A 217 -0.98 -37.12 -4.78
CA THR A 217 -1.88 -37.56 -5.85
C THR A 217 -1.36 -37.12 -7.23
N LEU A 218 -0.96 -35.86 -7.39
CA LEU A 218 -0.37 -35.36 -8.64
C LEU A 218 0.90 -36.12 -9.05
N ASN A 219 1.75 -36.49 -8.08
CA ASN A 219 2.95 -37.28 -8.33
C ASN A 219 2.61 -38.71 -8.79
N ASN A 220 1.58 -39.33 -8.19
CA ASN A 220 1.11 -40.64 -8.64
C ASN A 220 0.57 -40.58 -10.08
N LEU A 221 -0.14 -39.50 -10.44
CA LEU A 221 -0.63 -39.30 -11.80
C LEU A 221 0.51 -39.19 -12.82
N LEU A 222 1.59 -38.46 -12.51
CA LEU A 222 2.78 -38.40 -13.38
C LEU A 222 3.38 -39.78 -13.70
N HIS A 223 3.30 -40.73 -12.78
CA HIS A 223 3.90 -42.05 -12.94
C HIS A 223 2.93 -43.13 -13.45
N GLN A 224 1.64 -43.04 -13.12
CA GLN A 224 0.67 -44.13 -13.30
C GLN A 224 -0.34 -43.87 -14.42
N SER A 225 -0.57 -42.63 -14.81
CA SER A 225 -1.64 -42.26 -15.73
C SER A 225 -1.15 -41.87 -17.13
N SER A 226 -1.94 -42.19 -18.15
CA SER A 226 -1.70 -41.82 -19.55
C SER A 226 -2.09 -40.35 -19.80
N LEU A 227 -1.53 -39.42 -19.03
CA LEU A 227 -1.71 -37.99 -19.26
C LEU A 227 -0.94 -37.56 -20.51
N ASP A 228 -1.42 -36.50 -21.16
CA ASP A 228 -0.70 -35.92 -22.27
C ASP A 228 0.61 -35.23 -21.79
N LYS A 229 1.55 -35.06 -22.73
CA LYS A 229 2.87 -34.46 -22.41
C LYS A 229 2.74 -33.03 -21.90
N HIS A 230 1.69 -32.32 -22.33
CA HIS A 230 1.44 -30.94 -21.93
C HIS A 230 1.06 -30.87 -20.45
N THR A 231 0.14 -31.72 -20.00
CA THR A 231 -0.30 -31.82 -18.61
C THR A 231 0.82 -32.30 -17.70
N GLN A 232 1.62 -33.26 -18.13
CA GLN A 232 2.83 -33.68 -17.40
C GLN A 232 3.78 -32.50 -17.15
N TYR A 233 4.08 -31.71 -18.19
CA TYR A 233 4.91 -30.52 -18.06
C TYR A 233 4.30 -29.47 -17.12
N MET A 234 2.98 -29.25 -17.18
CA MET A 234 2.31 -28.31 -16.26
C MET A 234 2.43 -28.75 -14.79
N ILE A 235 2.37 -30.06 -14.51
CA ILE A 235 2.59 -30.60 -13.16
C ILE A 235 4.03 -30.36 -12.73
N GLU A 236 5.03 -30.61 -13.59
CA GLU A 236 6.45 -30.35 -13.27
C GLU A 236 6.69 -28.88 -12.91
N VAL A 237 6.13 -27.94 -13.70
CA VAL A 237 6.19 -26.50 -13.41
C VAL A 237 5.57 -26.19 -12.05
N LEU A 238 4.45 -26.84 -11.70
CA LEU A 238 3.83 -26.66 -10.39
C LEU A 238 4.71 -27.17 -9.23
N PHE A 239 5.43 -28.28 -9.41
CA PHE A 239 6.41 -28.75 -8.41
C PHE A 239 7.56 -27.76 -8.21
N ASP A 240 8.03 -27.12 -9.27
CA ASP A 240 9.06 -26.08 -9.16
C ASP A 240 8.54 -24.82 -8.46
N LEU A 241 7.30 -24.41 -8.73
CA LEU A 241 6.63 -23.34 -7.97
C LEU A 241 6.55 -23.67 -6.48
N ARG A 242 6.23 -24.93 -6.13
CA ARG A 242 6.19 -25.40 -4.74
C ARG A 242 7.58 -25.39 -4.08
N LYS A 243 8.65 -25.82 -4.77
CA LYS A 243 10.03 -25.72 -4.26
C LYS A 243 10.40 -24.27 -3.97
N GLY A 244 9.95 -23.34 -4.81
CA GLY A 244 10.05 -21.90 -4.60
C GLY A 244 9.11 -21.32 -3.54
N GLN A 245 8.34 -22.15 -2.81
CA GLN A 245 7.32 -21.76 -1.83
C GLN A 245 6.31 -20.74 -2.37
N PHE A 246 5.99 -20.82 -3.66
CA PHE A 246 5.07 -19.92 -4.36
C PHE A 246 5.46 -18.43 -4.27
N LYS A 247 6.74 -18.09 -4.08
CA LYS A 247 7.19 -16.68 -3.96
C LYS A 247 6.81 -15.79 -5.15
N SER A 248 6.73 -16.35 -6.36
CA SER A 248 6.28 -15.62 -7.56
C SER A 248 4.78 -15.34 -7.55
N ASN A 249 4.01 -16.16 -6.84
CA ASN A 249 2.55 -16.15 -6.80
C ASN A 249 2.11 -15.96 -5.35
N SER A 250 2.33 -14.74 -4.84
CA SER A 250 1.95 -14.41 -3.48
C SER A 250 0.43 -14.48 -3.29
N ALA A 251 -0.06 -15.10 -2.22
CA ALA A 251 -1.49 -15.26 -1.93
C ALA A 251 -2.23 -13.91 -1.94
N ILE A 252 -1.69 -12.91 -1.25
CA ILE A 252 -2.20 -11.54 -1.26
C ILE A 252 -1.04 -10.60 -1.60
N GLN A 253 -1.24 -9.72 -2.59
CA GLN A 253 -0.30 -8.64 -2.86
C GLN A 253 -0.34 -7.63 -1.69
N PRO A 254 0.80 -7.10 -1.22
CA PRO A 254 0.82 -6.19 -0.07
C PRO A 254 -0.13 -4.97 -0.20
N CYS A 255 -0.30 -4.45 -1.42
CA CYS A 255 -1.21 -3.34 -1.70
C CYS A 255 -2.70 -3.69 -1.61
N LEU A 256 -3.04 -4.97 -1.58
CA LEU A 256 -4.40 -5.51 -1.51
C LEU A 256 -4.72 -6.12 -0.14
N ASN A 257 -3.78 -6.13 0.80
CA ASN A 257 -4.00 -6.54 2.18
C ASN A 257 -4.44 -5.32 3.02
N LEU A 258 -5.74 -5.01 2.96
CA LEU A 258 -6.33 -3.80 3.56
C LEU A 258 -7.18 -4.08 4.81
N VAL A 259 -7.34 -5.35 5.17
CA VAL A 259 -8.11 -5.80 6.33
C VAL A 259 -7.15 -6.31 7.38
N ASP A 260 -7.36 -5.90 8.63
CA ASP A 260 -6.57 -6.42 9.76
C ASP A 260 -7.05 -7.84 10.10
N GLU A 261 -6.13 -8.76 10.41
CA GLU A 261 -6.44 -10.18 10.69
C GLU A 261 -7.52 -10.37 11.77
N ASN A 262 -7.62 -9.46 12.74
CA ASN A 262 -8.60 -9.52 13.82
C ASN A 262 -10.03 -9.13 13.40
N ASP A 263 -10.16 -8.40 12.29
CA ASP A 263 -11.44 -7.91 11.78
C ASP A 263 -12.00 -8.83 10.67
N GLU A 264 -11.23 -9.83 10.22
CA GLU A 264 -11.65 -10.75 9.17
C GLU A 264 -12.85 -11.60 9.60
N TYR A 265 -13.77 -11.83 8.67
CA TYR A 265 -14.90 -12.75 8.84
C TYR A 265 -14.81 -13.86 7.81
N THR A 266 -14.54 -15.09 8.25
CA THR A 266 -14.38 -16.25 7.36
C THR A 266 -15.64 -17.11 7.33
N HIS A 267 -16.13 -17.39 6.13
CA HIS A 267 -17.29 -18.23 5.89
C HIS A 267 -16.90 -19.71 5.79
N MET A 268 -17.58 -20.54 6.59
CA MET A 268 -17.48 -22.00 6.55
C MET A 268 -18.56 -22.57 5.63
N ILE A 269 -18.38 -22.40 4.33
CA ILE A 269 -19.22 -23.03 3.32
C ILE A 269 -18.50 -24.29 2.86
N THR A 270 -19.21 -25.36 2.53
CA THR A 270 -18.63 -26.57 1.92
C THR A 270 -19.07 -26.67 0.47
N LEU A 271 -18.42 -27.52 -0.32
CA LEU A 271 -18.88 -27.77 -1.66
C LEU A 271 -20.31 -28.32 -1.67
N ASP A 272 -20.64 -29.26 -0.79
CA ASP A 272 -21.89 -30.01 -0.80
C ASP A 272 -23.13 -29.24 -0.33
N ASP A 273 -22.95 -28.07 0.26
CA ASP A 273 -24.05 -27.23 0.68
C ASP A 273 -24.96 -26.85 -0.51
N SER A 274 -26.26 -26.73 -0.23
CA SER A 274 -27.29 -26.27 -1.17
C SER A 274 -27.10 -24.77 -1.48
N CYS A 275 -26.06 -24.46 -2.25
CA CYS A 275 -25.73 -23.13 -2.70
C CYS A 275 -26.62 -22.76 -3.90
N GLN A 276 -27.88 -22.41 -3.64
CA GLN A 276 -28.74 -21.86 -4.69
C GLN A 276 -28.60 -20.34 -4.76
N PRO A 277 -28.36 -19.77 -5.96
CA PRO A 277 -28.41 -18.33 -6.14
C PRO A 277 -29.84 -17.82 -5.89
N GLU A 278 -29.96 -16.62 -5.33
CA GLU A 278 -31.25 -15.97 -5.07
C GLU A 278 -31.51 -14.87 -6.11
N PRO A 279 -31.96 -15.21 -7.34
CA PRO A 279 -32.09 -14.26 -8.45
C PRO A 279 -33.15 -13.18 -8.19
N ILE A 280 -34.04 -13.39 -7.22
CA ILE A 280 -35.07 -12.42 -6.85
C ILE A 280 -34.46 -11.12 -6.30
N LEU A 281 -33.24 -11.18 -5.75
CA LEU A 281 -32.51 -10.05 -5.19
C LEU A 281 -31.91 -9.12 -6.27
N ASP A 282 -31.89 -9.55 -7.52
CA ASP A 282 -31.43 -8.75 -8.67
C ASP A 282 -32.56 -7.92 -9.30
N VAL A 283 -33.79 -8.16 -8.89
CA VAL A 283 -35.01 -7.60 -9.47
C VAL A 283 -35.57 -6.52 -8.55
N PHE A 284 -36.08 -5.45 -9.15
CA PHE A 284 -36.78 -4.42 -8.41
C PHE A 284 -38.05 -5.00 -7.78
N LEU A 285 -38.18 -4.81 -6.47
CA LEU A 285 -39.41 -5.04 -5.71
C LEU A 285 -39.82 -3.72 -5.07
N TYR A 286 -41.12 -3.45 -5.09
CA TYR A 286 -41.68 -2.30 -4.40
C TYR A 286 -41.61 -2.54 -2.89
N ASP A 287 -41.18 -1.52 -2.16
CA ASP A 287 -40.98 -1.56 -0.72
C ASP A 287 -41.96 -0.60 -0.03
N ASP A 288 -42.89 -1.16 0.75
CA ASP A 288 -43.86 -0.38 1.53
C ASP A 288 -43.17 0.43 2.66
N HIS A 289 -41.99 -0.01 3.14
CA HIS A 289 -41.23 0.59 4.24
C HIS A 289 -39.94 1.26 3.76
N TYR A 290 -39.92 1.74 2.52
CA TYR A 290 -38.74 2.31 1.87
C TYR A 290 -38.05 3.40 2.71
N GLU A 291 -38.82 4.32 3.29
CA GLU A 291 -38.26 5.41 4.08
C GLU A 291 -37.54 4.90 5.33
N GLU A 292 -38.16 3.94 6.04
CA GLU A 292 -37.57 3.33 7.24
C GLU A 292 -36.26 2.62 6.88
N ASN A 293 -36.27 1.79 5.84
CA ASN A 293 -35.10 1.04 5.38
C ASN A 293 -33.95 1.94 4.90
N GLU A 294 -34.23 3.08 4.25
CA GLU A 294 -33.20 4.05 3.89
C GLU A 294 -32.63 4.73 5.14
N THR A 295 -33.47 5.10 6.12
CA THR A 295 -32.98 5.71 7.36
C THR A 295 -32.11 4.75 8.18
N GLU A 296 -32.49 3.47 8.28
CA GLU A 296 -31.68 2.45 8.93
C GLU A 296 -30.31 2.29 8.26
N TYR A 297 -30.28 2.28 6.92
CA TYR A 297 -29.01 2.21 6.21
C TYR A 297 -28.16 3.47 6.40
N GLU A 298 -28.76 4.66 6.43
CA GLU A 298 -28.04 5.91 6.70
C GLU A 298 -27.33 5.89 8.07
N GLU A 299 -27.95 5.28 9.09
CA GLU A 299 -27.33 5.10 10.41
C GLU A 299 -26.13 4.14 10.33
N ILE A 300 -26.30 2.99 9.68
CA ILE A 300 -25.22 2.02 9.44
C ILE A 300 -24.07 2.67 8.65
N GLN A 301 -24.39 3.43 7.60
CA GLN A 301 -23.45 4.15 6.76
C GLN A 301 -22.61 5.14 7.58
N LYS A 302 -23.23 5.94 8.46
CA LYS A 302 -22.50 6.88 9.33
C LYS A 302 -21.51 6.14 10.22
N ILE A 303 -21.93 5.04 10.84
CA ILE A 303 -21.07 4.21 11.69
C ILE A 303 -19.88 3.66 10.90
N ILE A 304 -20.11 3.11 9.70
CA ILE A 304 -19.06 2.53 8.87
C ILE A 304 -18.06 3.60 8.42
N LEU A 305 -18.54 4.75 7.93
CA LEU A 305 -17.68 5.84 7.46
C LEU A 305 -16.84 6.42 8.60
N ASP A 306 -17.41 6.57 9.80
CA ASP A 306 -16.68 7.02 10.99
C ASP A 306 -15.55 6.05 11.36
N ILE A 307 -15.78 4.74 11.27
CA ILE A 307 -14.75 3.73 11.53
C ILE A 307 -13.63 3.81 10.47
N LEU A 308 -14.00 3.95 9.19
CA LEU A 308 -13.03 4.10 8.09
C LEU A 308 -12.18 5.37 8.21
N ASP A 309 -12.76 6.47 8.70
CA ASP A 309 -12.04 7.72 8.94
C ASP A 309 -11.18 7.67 10.21
N LYS A 310 -11.61 6.97 11.27
CA LYS A 310 -10.77 6.71 12.46
C LYS A 310 -9.56 5.83 12.12
N LYS A 311 -9.74 4.78 11.30
CA LYS A 311 -8.60 3.96 10.82
C LYS A 311 -7.65 4.76 9.95
N LYS A 312 -8.14 5.66 9.08
CA LYS A 312 -7.27 6.59 8.33
C LYS A 312 -6.53 7.55 9.26
N LYS A 313 -7.16 8.07 10.31
CA LYS A 313 -6.47 8.92 11.29
C LYS A 313 -5.41 8.15 12.06
N GLN A 314 -5.67 6.89 12.43
CA GLN A 314 -4.66 6.01 13.04
C GLN A 314 -3.50 5.71 12.09
N GLN A 315 -3.79 5.40 10.81
CA GLN A 315 -2.75 5.22 9.79
C GLN A 315 -2.03 6.53 9.44
N GLN A 316 -2.69 7.69 9.46
CA GLN A 316 -2.05 9.00 9.29
C GLN A 316 -1.22 9.39 10.51
N THR A 317 -1.63 9.05 11.73
CA THR A 317 -0.77 9.20 12.92
C THR A 317 0.42 8.23 12.88
N ILE A 318 0.33 7.11 12.16
CA ILE A 318 1.45 6.19 11.85
C ILE A 318 2.30 6.72 10.67
N ILE A 319 1.76 7.57 9.79
CA ILE A 319 2.54 8.29 8.76
C ILE A 319 3.23 9.53 9.37
N ASP A 320 2.65 10.16 10.40
CA ASP A 320 3.34 11.13 11.25
C ASP A 320 4.44 10.45 12.10
N GLN A 321 4.40 9.12 12.26
CA GLN A 321 5.53 8.34 12.78
C GLN A 321 6.67 8.16 11.77
N ILE A 322 6.69 8.82 10.61
CA ILE A 322 7.91 8.88 9.78
C ILE A 322 9.04 9.65 10.52
N GLU A 323 8.72 10.48 11.52
CA GLU A 323 9.72 10.96 12.50
C GLU A 323 10.34 9.81 13.33
N THR A 324 9.64 8.68 13.52
CA THR A 324 10.18 7.50 14.22
C THR A 324 11.13 6.64 13.37
N ASN A 325 11.07 6.72 12.02
CA ASN A 325 12.11 6.11 11.19
C ASN A 325 13.44 6.88 11.33
N VAL A 326 13.37 8.20 11.45
CA VAL A 326 14.53 9.03 11.79
C VAL A 326 15.01 8.74 13.22
N GLU A 327 14.12 8.57 14.20
CA GLU A 327 14.54 8.24 15.57
C GLU A 327 15.07 6.82 15.74
N THR A 328 14.53 5.82 15.06
CA THR A 328 15.06 4.44 15.04
C THR A 328 16.39 4.39 14.30
N PHE A 329 16.54 5.13 13.20
CA PHE A 329 17.83 5.35 12.53
C PHE A 329 18.86 6.00 13.47
N ARG A 330 18.49 7.10 14.12
CA ARG A 330 19.31 7.77 15.15
C ARG A 330 19.66 6.84 16.29
N CYS A 331 18.71 6.07 16.82
CA CYS A 331 18.93 5.12 17.90
C CYS A 331 19.88 3.99 17.49
N THR A 332 19.76 3.51 16.25
CA THR A 332 20.65 2.47 15.69
C THR A 332 22.08 2.99 15.58
N ILE A 333 22.28 4.16 14.98
CA ILE A 333 23.62 4.79 14.90
C ILE A 333 24.16 5.07 16.30
N TYR A 334 23.33 5.58 17.22
CA TYR A 334 23.72 5.85 18.59
C TYR A 334 24.12 4.59 19.36
N SER A 335 23.45 3.47 19.13
CA SER A 335 23.80 2.17 19.70
C SER A 335 25.15 1.68 19.15
N THR A 336 25.34 1.78 17.84
CA THR A 336 26.61 1.41 17.17
C THR A 336 27.78 2.23 17.71
N ILE A 337 27.64 3.56 17.84
CA ILE A 337 28.68 4.42 18.43
C ILE A 337 28.86 4.15 19.94
N ARG A 338 27.80 3.79 20.67
CA ARG A 338 27.86 3.46 22.11
C ARG A 338 28.56 2.13 22.37
N SER A 339 28.52 1.19 21.43
CA SER A 339 29.12 -0.14 21.57
C SER A 339 30.66 -0.12 21.76
N ASN A 340 31.28 1.07 21.71
CA ASN A 340 32.65 1.35 22.19
C ASN A 340 33.71 0.49 21.49
N ILE A 341 33.54 0.40 20.18
CA ILE A 341 34.36 -0.31 19.21
C ILE A 341 35.39 0.66 18.60
N GLY A 342 36.53 0.15 18.09
CA GLY A 342 37.53 0.96 17.39
C GLY A 342 36.95 1.74 16.20
N VAL A 343 37.61 2.82 15.78
CA VAL A 343 37.11 3.74 14.73
C VAL A 343 36.80 3.00 13.42
N GLU A 344 37.69 2.09 13.00
CA GLU A 344 37.56 1.33 11.75
C GLU A 344 36.37 0.36 11.78
N GLU A 345 36.20 -0.39 12.86
CA GLU A 345 35.09 -1.34 12.98
C GLU A 345 33.74 -0.61 13.19
N CYS A 346 33.74 0.56 13.83
CA CYS A 346 32.56 1.43 13.87
C CYS A 346 32.19 1.94 12.47
N ALA A 347 33.17 2.40 11.69
CA ALA A 347 32.96 2.86 10.32
C ALA A 347 32.45 1.72 9.43
N HIS A 348 33.06 0.54 9.49
CA HIS A 348 32.63 -0.64 8.73
C HIS A 348 31.19 -1.08 9.05
N LYS A 349 30.79 -1.06 10.33
CA LYS A 349 29.40 -1.36 10.74
C LYS A 349 28.39 -0.34 10.23
N LEU A 350 28.76 0.94 10.17
CA LEU A 350 27.90 1.99 9.64
C LEU A 350 27.77 1.90 8.11
N LEU A 351 28.83 1.51 7.39
CA LEU A 351 28.81 1.34 5.93
C LEU A 351 28.00 0.12 5.48
N ASN A 352 28.00 -0.96 6.27
CA ASN A 352 27.23 -2.18 5.95
C ASN A 352 25.70 -2.00 6.07
N MET A 353 25.22 -0.83 6.50
CA MET A 353 23.79 -0.54 6.63
C MET A 353 23.13 -0.09 5.31
N ASN A 354 23.87 0.04 4.20
CA ASN A 354 23.38 0.46 2.88
C ASN A 354 22.49 1.72 2.94
N LEU A 355 23.09 2.86 3.29
CA LEU A 355 22.40 4.13 3.49
C LEU A 355 22.07 4.83 2.16
N ASP A 356 20.91 5.46 2.09
CA ASP A 356 20.54 6.37 1.01
C ASP A 356 21.33 7.71 1.14
N PRO A 357 21.52 8.48 0.05
CA PRO A 357 22.29 9.73 0.08
C PRO A 357 21.80 10.76 1.11
N GLU A 358 20.48 10.84 1.33
CA GLU A 358 19.89 11.73 2.35
C GLU A 358 20.21 11.27 3.79
N GLN A 359 20.29 9.95 4.00
CA GLN A 359 20.66 9.36 5.29
C GLN A 359 22.16 9.47 5.58
N GLU A 360 23.02 9.51 4.55
CA GLU A 360 24.46 9.73 4.69
C GLU A 360 24.77 11.14 5.24
N LYS A 361 24.04 12.16 4.79
CA LYS A 361 24.13 13.52 5.37
C LYS A 361 23.65 13.55 6.81
N GLU A 362 22.53 12.89 7.10
CA GLU A 362 22.01 12.83 8.47
C GLU A 362 22.97 12.08 9.42
N LEU A 363 23.61 11.00 8.96
CA LEU A 363 24.65 10.29 9.72
C LEU A 363 25.78 11.24 10.17
N CYS A 364 26.26 12.11 9.27
CA CYS A 364 27.31 13.08 9.59
C CYS A 364 26.87 14.05 10.70
N GLN A 365 25.63 14.53 10.63
CA GLN A 365 25.02 15.38 11.64
C GLN A 365 24.89 14.65 13.00
N ILE A 366 24.47 13.39 12.98
CA ILE A 366 24.30 12.53 14.17
C ILE A 366 25.64 12.29 14.89
N ILE A 367 26.74 12.11 14.13
CA ILE A 367 28.10 11.98 14.68
C ILE A 367 28.50 13.26 15.43
N LEU A 368 28.25 14.43 14.82
CA LEU A 368 28.55 15.72 15.43
C LEU A 368 27.72 15.97 16.69
N ASP A 369 26.42 15.73 16.63
CA ASP A 369 25.50 15.89 17.77
C ASP A 369 25.89 14.99 18.94
N LYS A 370 26.40 13.78 18.67
CA LYS A 370 26.92 12.91 19.73
C LYS A 370 28.23 13.41 20.29
N CYS A 371 29.13 13.93 19.46
CA CYS A 371 30.35 14.58 19.94
C CYS A 371 29.99 15.73 20.89
N ALA A 372 29.05 16.59 20.49
CA ALA A 372 28.56 17.70 21.29
C ALA A 372 27.93 17.22 22.60
N LYS A 373 27.10 16.17 22.63
CA LYS A 373 26.44 15.72 23.88
C LYS A 373 27.32 14.96 24.88
N LYS A 374 28.59 14.64 24.58
CA LYS A 374 29.48 13.94 25.53
C LYS A 374 29.99 14.86 26.65
N ARG A 375 30.20 14.32 27.85
CA ARG A 375 30.74 15.07 29.00
C ARG A 375 32.12 15.70 28.73
N ARG A 376 32.95 15.06 27.92
CA ARG A 376 34.28 15.53 27.49
C ARG A 376 34.49 15.19 26.02
N TYR A 377 35.24 16.02 25.31
CA TYR A 377 35.67 15.73 23.94
C TYR A 377 36.49 14.43 23.93
N LYS A 378 36.17 13.54 22.98
CA LYS A 378 36.95 12.32 22.70
C LYS A 378 37.47 12.42 21.27
N GLN A 379 38.78 12.25 21.09
CA GLN A 379 39.44 12.25 19.77
C GLN A 379 38.83 11.23 18.80
N PHE A 380 38.22 10.16 19.33
CA PHE A 380 37.44 9.18 18.57
C PHE A 380 36.50 9.81 17.52
N PHE A 381 35.78 10.88 17.86
CA PHE A 381 34.84 11.50 16.92
C PHE A 381 35.58 12.20 15.76
N GLY A 382 36.68 12.91 16.03
CA GLY A 382 37.49 13.53 14.98
C GLY A 382 38.10 12.50 14.03
N LEU A 383 38.61 11.40 14.57
CA LEU A 383 39.13 10.28 13.77
C LEU A 383 38.04 9.59 12.94
N LEU A 384 36.84 9.44 13.50
CA LEU A 384 35.70 8.87 12.78
C LEU A 384 35.27 9.78 11.60
N GLY A 385 35.18 11.09 11.83
CA GLY A 385 34.89 12.06 10.76
C GLY A 385 35.96 12.04 9.66
N GLN A 386 37.24 12.05 10.04
CA GLN A 386 38.37 11.93 9.11
C GLN A 386 38.30 10.64 8.27
N HIS A 387 37.93 9.52 8.90
CA HIS A 387 37.77 8.25 8.20
C HIS A 387 36.65 8.33 7.15
N PHE A 388 35.49 8.92 7.47
CA PHE A 388 34.40 9.13 6.50
C PHE A 388 34.82 10.04 5.34
N CYS A 389 35.50 11.15 5.62
CA CYS A 389 36.07 12.04 4.60
C CYS A 389 37.06 11.32 3.67
N SER A 390 37.81 10.35 4.18
CA SER A 390 38.80 9.59 3.39
C SER A 390 38.15 8.52 2.48
N LEU A 391 36.90 8.13 2.74
CA LEU A 391 36.21 7.06 2.02
C LEU A 391 35.53 7.56 0.73
N LYS A 392 34.70 8.61 0.83
CA LYS A 392 34.02 9.21 -0.32
C LYS A 392 34.11 10.73 -0.25
N LYS A 393 34.24 11.39 -1.42
CA LYS A 393 34.25 12.86 -1.53
C LYS A 393 32.93 13.50 -1.08
N GLU A 394 31.81 12.79 -1.23
CA GLU A 394 30.48 13.22 -0.78
C GLU A 394 30.45 13.56 0.72
N TYR A 395 31.13 12.77 1.56
CA TYR A 395 31.23 13.05 3.01
C TYR A 395 31.99 14.34 3.32
N VAL A 396 32.96 14.73 2.48
CA VAL A 396 33.67 16.01 2.63
C VAL A 396 32.68 17.15 2.45
N GLU A 397 31.89 17.13 1.38
CA GLU A 397 30.86 18.14 1.10
C GLU A 397 29.83 18.21 2.23
N TYR A 398 29.39 17.07 2.77
CA TYR A 398 28.45 17.05 3.90
C TYR A 398 29.04 17.68 5.16
N PHE A 399 30.29 17.38 5.53
CA PHE A 399 30.91 18.01 6.71
C PHE A 399 31.19 19.51 6.51
N GLU A 400 31.49 19.94 5.29
CA GLU A 400 31.65 21.37 4.95
C GLU A 400 30.32 22.14 5.06
N GLU A 401 29.23 21.56 4.56
CA GLU A 401 27.89 22.13 4.70
C GLU A 401 27.46 22.17 6.18
N ILE A 402 27.68 21.09 6.93
CA ILE A 402 27.38 21.02 8.36
C ILE A 402 28.20 22.07 9.12
N PHE A 403 29.46 22.33 8.78
CA PHE A 403 30.24 23.40 9.42
C PHE A 403 29.56 24.77 9.27
N GLN A 404 29.10 25.11 8.06
CA GLN A 404 28.44 26.37 7.77
C GLN A 404 27.11 26.49 8.52
N ASP A 405 26.31 25.43 8.51
CA ASP A 405 25.02 25.42 9.18
C ASP A 405 25.16 25.47 10.70
N GLN A 406 26.13 24.75 11.27
CA GLN A 406 26.47 24.84 12.68
C GLN A 406 26.91 26.25 13.05
N TYR A 407 27.74 26.90 12.23
CA TYR A 407 28.18 28.27 12.50
C TYR A 407 27.01 29.28 12.56
N LYS A 408 25.99 29.13 11.71
CA LYS A 408 24.77 29.95 11.75
C LYS A 408 23.99 29.78 13.07
N ILE A 409 23.96 28.57 13.62
CA ILE A 409 23.19 28.25 14.83
C ILE A 409 24.02 28.23 16.14
N ILE A 410 25.31 28.62 16.10
CA ILE A 410 26.22 28.63 17.26
C ILE A 410 25.64 29.32 18.49
N HIS A 411 24.83 30.37 18.31
CA HIS A 411 24.22 31.13 19.40
C HIS A 411 23.27 30.29 20.27
N ARG A 412 22.78 29.15 19.76
CA ARG A 412 21.88 28.22 20.47
C ARG A 412 22.62 27.17 21.29
N LEU A 413 23.93 27.00 21.08
CA LEU A 413 24.72 25.97 21.75
C LEU A 413 25.30 26.48 23.07
N GLU A 414 25.33 25.60 24.07
CA GLU A 414 25.93 25.91 25.37
C GLU A 414 27.47 25.97 25.29
N TYR A 415 28.09 26.68 26.23
CA TYR A 415 29.54 26.91 26.28
C TYR A 415 30.39 25.63 26.18
N ILE A 416 29.97 24.57 26.88
CA ILE A 416 30.71 23.30 26.90
C ILE A 416 30.61 22.60 25.55
N ASP A 417 29.46 22.70 24.88
CA ASP A 417 29.18 22.07 23.59
C ASP A 417 29.92 22.78 22.47
N LEU A 418 29.96 24.12 22.49
CA LEU A 418 30.78 24.93 21.58
C LEU A 418 32.23 24.50 21.57
N ARG A 419 32.81 24.24 22.75
CA ARG A 419 34.20 23.76 22.85
C ARG A 419 34.38 22.38 22.20
N LYS A 420 33.45 21.45 22.38
CA LYS A 420 33.54 20.09 21.80
C LYS A 420 33.38 20.12 20.28
N VAL A 421 32.43 20.90 19.77
CA VAL A 421 32.22 21.08 18.32
C VAL A 421 33.43 21.77 17.69
N ALA A 422 33.99 22.80 18.34
CA ALA A 422 35.21 23.45 17.86
C ALA A 422 36.40 22.48 17.78
N LYS A 423 36.62 21.66 18.82
CA LYS A 423 37.67 20.62 18.80
C LYS A 423 37.47 19.58 17.70
N PHE A 424 36.22 19.21 17.42
CA PHE A 424 35.90 18.28 16.32
C PHE A 424 36.32 18.83 14.96
N PHE A 425 35.92 20.06 14.63
CA PHE A 425 36.28 20.68 13.35
C PHE A 425 37.75 21.09 13.28
N ALA A 426 38.37 21.46 14.40
CA ALA A 426 39.83 21.68 14.45
C ALA A 426 40.61 20.42 14.05
N HIS A 427 40.17 19.23 14.49
CA HIS A 427 40.80 17.96 14.09
C HIS A 427 40.65 17.70 12.59
N LEU A 428 39.48 17.96 12.01
CA LEU A 428 39.25 17.76 10.56
C LEU A 428 40.08 18.74 9.71
N LEU A 429 40.19 20.01 10.13
CA LEU A 429 41.02 21.00 9.45
C LEU A 429 42.51 20.68 9.60
N ALA A 430 42.96 20.27 10.79
CA ALA A 430 44.36 19.95 11.04
C ALA A 430 44.84 18.70 10.26
N THR A 431 43.94 17.78 9.97
CA THR A 431 44.24 16.57 9.19
C THR A 431 43.97 16.72 7.69
N ASP A 432 43.64 17.94 7.23
CA ASP A 432 43.25 18.25 5.84
C ASP A 432 42.10 17.35 5.31
N ALA A 433 41.18 16.93 6.20
CA ALA A 433 40.02 16.12 5.86
C ALA A 433 38.88 16.94 5.25
N ILE A 434 38.81 18.23 5.57
CA ILE A 434 37.89 19.22 4.98
C ILE A 434 38.68 20.42 4.48
N SER A 435 38.15 21.14 3.49
CA SER A 435 38.80 22.32 2.96
C SER A 435 38.83 23.46 3.99
N TRP A 436 39.93 24.20 4.04
CA TRP A 436 40.05 25.42 4.85
C TRP A 436 39.16 26.56 4.34
N SER A 437 38.61 26.45 3.12
CA SER A 437 37.64 27.40 2.57
C SER A 437 36.37 27.52 3.41
N VAL A 438 36.03 26.53 4.26
CA VAL A 438 34.89 26.61 5.17
C VAL A 438 34.98 27.78 6.15
N LEU A 439 36.19 28.27 6.46
CA LEU A 439 36.40 29.41 7.34
C LEU A 439 35.88 30.73 6.74
N ARG A 440 35.59 30.78 5.43
CA ARG A 440 35.01 31.95 4.76
C ARG A 440 33.66 32.38 5.34
N CYS A 441 32.90 31.47 5.94
CA CYS A 441 31.64 31.83 6.60
C CYS A 441 31.84 32.66 7.87
N ILE A 442 33.07 32.71 8.42
CA ILE A 442 33.39 33.44 9.65
C ILE A 442 33.70 34.89 9.32
N ARG A 443 32.79 35.79 9.71
CA ARG A 443 32.99 37.24 9.60
C ARG A 443 33.34 37.83 10.95
N LEU A 444 34.53 38.44 11.06
CA LEU A 444 35.02 39.07 12.29
C LEU A 444 34.66 40.57 12.34
N THR A 445 33.37 40.89 12.42
CA THR A 445 32.88 42.27 12.57
C THR A 445 32.19 42.45 13.92
N LYS A 446 32.05 43.70 14.39
CA LYS A 446 31.34 43.99 15.65
C LYS A 446 29.85 43.65 15.58
N GLU A 447 29.27 43.72 14.39
CA GLU A 447 27.83 43.53 14.13
C GLU A 447 27.47 42.06 13.86
N ASP A 448 28.34 41.29 13.18
CA ASP A 448 28.07 39.89 12.83
C ASP A 448 28.58 38.87 13.88
N THR A 449 29.42 39.29 14.84
CA THR A 449 29.97 38.37 15.85
C THR A 449 29.23 38.42 17.19
N THR A 450 28.59 37.30 17.53
CA THR A 450 28.04 37.09 18.87
C THR A 450 29.11 36.65 19.88
N SER A 451 28.82 36.73 21.18
CA SER A 451 29.70 36.20 22.24
C SER A 451 30.00 34.71 22.03
N SER A 452 28.99 33.92 21.67
CA SER A 452 29.12 32.49 21.36
C SER A 452 30.03 32.23 20.15
N SER A 453 29.89 33.02 19.08
CA SER A 453 30.77 32.95 17.89
C SER A 453 32.22 33.22 18.25
N ARG A 454 32.50 34.24 19.06
CA ARG A 454 33.86 34.56 19.52
C ARG A 454 34.46 33.42 20.34
N ILE A 455 33.68 32.85 21.27
CA ILE A 455 34.12 31.72 22.08
C ILE A 455 34.41 30.49 21.20
N TYR A 456 33.55 30.19 20.23
CA TYR A 456 33.78 29.09 19.29
C TYR A 456 35.09 29.26 18.52
N ILE A 457 35.31 30.44 17.94
CA ILE A 457 36.52 30.77 17.17
C ILE A 457 37.77 30.66 18.05
N ILE A 458 37.72 31.17 19.28
CA ILE A 458 38.83 31.05 20.23
C ILE A 458 39.16 29.58 20.50
N ASN A 459 38.16 28.74 20.80
CA ASN A 459 38.41 27.32 21.06
C ASN A 459 38.89 26.57 19.81
N LEU A 460 38.41 26.94 18.61
CA LEU A 460 38.83 26.35 17.33
C LEU A 460 40.33 26.60 17.07
N PHE A 461 40.76 27.86 17.16
CA PHE A 461 42.15 28.23 16.92
C PHE A 461 43.12 27.79 18.02
N LEU A 462 42.66 27.74 19.28
CA LEU A 462 43.44 27.15 20.36
C LEU A 462 43.74 25.68 20.08
N GLU A 463 42.74 24.89 19.69
CA GLU A 463 42.94 23.48 19.37
C GLU A 463 43.82 23.30 18.11
N LEU A 464 43.61 24.10 17.06
CA LEU A 464 44.47 24.08 15.87
C LEU A 464 45.94 24.39 16.22
N THR A 465 46.16 25.31 17.15
CA THR A 465 47.49 25.64 17.63
C THR A 465 48.11 24.48 18.40
N GLU A 466 47.34 23.77 19.21
CA GLU A 466 47.81 22.57 19.93
C GLU A 466 48.16 21.42 18.95
N LEU A 467 47.38 21.22 17.89
CA LEU A 467 47.57 20.14 16.92
C LEU A 467 48.69 20.40 15.90
N LEU A 468 48.75 21.60 15.32
CA LEU A 468 49.69 21.95 14.23
C LEU A 468 50.94 22.68 14.73
N GLY A 469 50.85 23.37 15.86
CA GLY A 469 51.83 24.36 16.32
C GLY A 469 51.71 25.70 15.60
N LEU A 470 52.12 26.77 16.28
CA LEU A 470 51.97 28.17 15.82
C LEU A 470 52.59 28.42 14.44
N ASN A 471 53.78 27.91 14.18
CA ASN A 471 54.50 28.19 12.92
C ASN A 471 53.79 27.58 11.70
N LYS A 472 53.32 26.32 11.82
CA LYS A 472 52.61 25.65 10.72
C LYS A 472 51.22 26.27 10.49
N LEU A 473 50.53 26.61 11.57
CA LEU A 473 49.22 27.27 11.49
C LEU A 473 49.34 28.64 10.81
N ASN A 474 50.34 29.45 11.18
CA ASN A 474 50.56 30.75 10.55
C ASN A 474 50.84 30.61 9.06
N ASN A 475 51.74 29.70 8.68
CA ASN A 475 52.04 29.43 7.27
C ASN A 475 50.81 29.02 6.46
N ARG A 476 49.91 28.21 7.05
CA ARG A 476 48.65 27.81 6.42
C ARG A 476 47.66 28.96 6.30
N LEU A 477 47.53 29.82 7.31
CA LEU A 477 46.62 30.97 7.27
C LEU A 477 47.08 32.07 6.31
N THR A 478 48.39 32.19 6.08
CA THR A 478 48.98 33.13 5.11
C THR A 478 49.05 32.58 3.70
N ASP A 479 48.53 31.38 3.44
CA ASP A 479 48.53 30.77 2.12
C ASP A 479 47.64 31.61 1.16
N PRO A 480 48.17 32.07 0.01
CA PRO A 480 47.43 32.91 -0.94
C PRO A 480 46.19 32.23 -1.53
N THR A 481 46.06 30.91 -1.40
CA THR A 481 44.86 30.17 -1.84
C THR A 481 43.64 30.35 -0.92
N LEU A 482 43.82 30.93 0.28
CA LEU A 482 42.75 31.17 1.26
C LEU A 482 42.29 32.64 1.33
N THR A 483 42.90 33.53 0.54
CA THR A 483 42.60 34.98 0.57
C THR A 483 41.47 35.45 -0.37
N ASP A 484 40.86 34.55 -1.14
CA ASP A 484 39.69 34.80 -2.02
C ASP A 484 38.41 34.12 -1.49
#